data_AF-A0AAU6WD72-F1
#
_entry.id   AF-A0AAU6WD72-F1
#
_cell.length_a   1.000
_cell.length_b   1.000
_cell.length_c   1.000
_cell.angle_alpha   90.00
_cell.angle_beta   90.00
_cell.angle_gamma   90.00
#
_symmetry.space_group_name_H-M   'P 1'
#
loop_
_entity.id
_entity.type
_entity.pdbx_description
1 polymer ?
#
loop_
_entity_poly.entity_id
_entity_poly.type
_entity_poly.pdbx_seq_one_letter_code
_entity_poly.pdbx_strand_id
1 'polypeptide(L)'
;MASPTSALGRVRTFEALDEKTTAKLKRALDESNDTTVFVNGTALQLPREAHEALIEVLSRFALGESVSIGTPELLLNTSQAAQMAGISNSYLRKLADAGTIPVEYRGTHRRIRPSAIQAWLDSRSGTEK
;
A
#
# COMPACT_ATOMS: atom_id res chain seq x y z
N MET A 1 -17.01 -23.45 5.69
CA MET A 1 -16.05 -22.98 4.66
C MET A 1 -15.85 -21.48 4.89
N ALA A 2 -14.68 -21.09 5.40
CA ALA A 2 -14.41 -19.68 5.70
C ALA A 2 -14.09 -18.92 4.41
N SER A 3 -14.80 -17.82 4.18
CA SER A 3 -14.62 -16.88 3.07
C SER A 3 -13.16 -16.45 2.93
N PRO A 4 -12.68 -16.13 1.70
CA PRO A 4 -11.33 -15.63 1.51
C PRO A 4 -11.19 -14.29 2.24
N THR A 5 -10.39 -14.29 3.31
CA THR A 5 -9.92 -13.07 3.96
C THR A 5 -9.19 -12.23 2.91
N SER A 6 -9.73 -11.04 2.64
CA SER A 6 -9.13 -10.01 1.79
C SER A 6 -7.62 -9.97 2.01
N ALA A 7 -6.88 -10.21 0.93
CA ALA A 7 -5.42 -10.17 0.92
C ALA A 7 -4.95 -8.75 1.26
N LEU A 8 -3.91 -8.64 2.09
CA LEU A 8 -3.21 -7.40 2.44
C LEU A 8 -4.00 -6.46 3.37
N GLY A 9 -4.06 -6.76 4.67
CA GLY A 9 -4.44 -5.78 5.70
C GLY A 9 -5.88 -5.24 5.58
N ARG A 10 -6.26 -4.35 6.50
CA ARG A 10 -7.51 -3.59 6.37
C ARG A 10 -7.31 -2.49 5.33
N VAL A 11 -7.25 -2.86 4.05
CA VAL A 11 -7.26 -1.90 2.94
C VAL A 11 -8.70 -1.43 2.72
N ARG A 12 -8.88 -0.12 2.63
CA ARG A 12 -10.11 0.53 2.18
C ARG A 12 -9.82 1.28 0.90
N THR A 13 -10.70 1.12 -0.08
CA THR A 13 -10.67 1.85 -1.34
C THR A 13 -11.72 2.96 -1.31
N PHE A 14 -11.33 4.11 -1.82
CA PHE A 14 -12.14 5.30 -1.98
C PHE A 14 -12.17 5.64 -3.47
N GLU A 15 -13.38 5.78 -4.01
CA GLU A 15 -13.58 6.13 -5.41
C GLU A 15 -13.12 7.56 -5.71
N ALA A 16 -12.87 7.84 -6.99
CA ALA A 16 -12.50 9.16 -7.45
C ALA A 16 -13.58 10.22 -7.10
N LEU A 17 -13.14 11.45 -6.87
CA LEU A 17 -14.02 12.58 -6.60
C LEU A 17 -14.70 13.07 -7.89
N ASP A 18 -15.84 13.75 -7.75
CA ASP A 18 -16.48 14.41 -8.88
C ASP A 18 -15.59 15.50 -9.48
N GLU A 19 -15.79 15.82 -10.77
CA GLU A 19 -14.95 16.75 -11.51
C GLU A 19 -14.83 18.13 -10.85
N LYS A 20 -15.93 18.63 -10.28
CA LYS A 20 -15.96 19.96 -9.65
C LYS A 20 -15.13 19.97 -8.36
N THR A 21 -15.27 18.93 -7.54
CA THR A 21 -14.48 18.78 -6.30
C THR A 21 -13.01 18.55 -6.62
N THR A 22 -12.69 17.73 -7.61
CA THR A 22 -11.33 17.48 -8.11
C THR A 22 -10.65 18.78 -8.56
N ALA A 23 -11.32 19.59 -9.39
CA ALA A 23 -10.77 20.87 -9.85
C ALA A 23 -10.54 21.86 -8.71
N LYS A 24 -11.45 21.92 -7.74
CA LYS A 24 -11.31 22.76 -6.54
C LYS A 24 -10.13 22.32 -5.67
N LEU A 25 -9.98 21.01 -5.46
CA LEU A 25 -8.89 20.44 -4.67
C LEU A 25 -7.54 20.70 -5.34
N LYS A 26 -7.43 20.44 -6.64
CA LYS A 26 -6.22 20.71 -7.42
C LYS A 26 -5.76 22.16 -7.26
N ARG A 27 -6.68 23.11 -7.44
CA ARG A 27 -6.39 24.54 -7.27
C ARG A 27 -5.89 24.87 -5.87
N ALA A 28 -6.51 24.29 -4.83
CA ALA A 28 -6.11 24.54 -3.45
C ALA A 28 -4.69 24.02 -3.15
N LEU A 29 -4.32 22.86 -3.72
CA LEU A 29 -2.97 22.29 -3.58
C LEU A 29 -1.90 23.10 -4.32
N ASP A 30 -2.25 23.72 -5.46
CA ASP A 30 -1.32 24.56 -6.22
C ASP A 30 -1.07 25.94 -5.56
N GLU A 31 -2.02 26.45 -4.79
CA GLU A 31 -1.97 27.80 -4.20
C GLU A 31 -1.19 27.87 -2.87
N SER A 32 -1.15 26.78 -2.08
CA SER A 32 -0.50 26.77 -0.77
C SER A 32 -0.08 25.37 -0.33
N ASN A 33 1.10 25.26 0.29
CA ASN A 33 1.56 24.03 0.94
C ASN A 33 1.13 23.94 2.42
N ASP A 34 0.57 25.01 2.98
CA ASP A 34 0.09 25.02 4.37
C ASP A 34 -1.30 24.38 4.45
N THR A 35 -1.43 23.32 5.26
CA THR A 35 -2.65 22.50 5.37
C THR A 35 -3.10 22.43 6.82
N THR A 36 -4.25 23.05 7.10
CA THR A 36 -4.93 22.91 8.38
C THR A 36 -6.05 21.89 8.26
N VAL A 37 -6.07 20.89 9.14
CA VAL A 37 -7.14 19.89 9.18
C VAL A 37 -8.07 20.17 10.35
N PHE A 38 -9.37 20.13 10.10
CA PHE A 38 -10.39 20.18 11.14
C PHE A 38 -10.91 18.78 11.43
N VAL A 39 -10.66 18.27 12.63
CA VAL A 39 -11.10 16.94 13.08
C VAL A 39 -12.01 17.11 14.29
N ASN A 40 -13.26 16.65 14.18
CA ASN A 40 -14.24 16.71 15.27
C ASN A 40 -14.36 18.09 15.93
N GLY A 41 -14.32 19.16 15.12
CA GLY A 41 -14.42 20.55 15.59
C GLY A 41 -13.10 21.17 16.10
N THR A 42 -11.98 20.45 16.04
CA THR A 42 -10.67 20.96 16.46
C THR A 42 -9.78 21.18 15.24
N ALA A 43 -9.19 22.38 15.12
CA ALA A 43 -8.14 22.65 14.14
C ALA A 43 -6.82 22.04 14.63
N LEU A 44 -6.18 21.22 13.81
CA LEU A 44 -4.93 20.56 14.13
C LEU A 44 -3.89 20.84 13.05
N GLN A 45 -2.70 21.23 13.49
CA GLN A 45 -1.49 21.22 12.66
C GLN A 45 -0.94 19.81 12.61
N LEU A 46 -0.78 19.27 11.40
CA LEU A 46 -0.30 17.90 11.22
C LEU A 46 1.21 17.83 11.48
N PRO A 47 1.70 16.79 12.19
CA PRO A 47 3.11 16.43 12.14
C PRO A 47 3.55 16.18 10.70
N ARG A 48 4.84 16.40 10.42
CA ARG A 48 5.40 16.36 9.05
C ARG A 48 5.03 15.09 8.30
N GLU A 49 5.19 13.91 8.93
CA GLU A 49 4.94 12.62 8.28
C GLU A 49 3.45 12.42 7.95
N ALA A 50 2.56 12.92 8.81
CA ALA A 50 1.12 12.86 8.57
C ALA A 50 0.69 13.85 7.48
N HIS A 51 1.34 15.01 7.42
CA HIS A 51 1.14 16.00 6.36
C HIS A 51 1.55 15.44 5.00
N GLU A 52 2.78 14.92 4.87
CA GLU A 52 3.29 14.34 3.62
C GLU A 52 2.38 13.21 3.10
N ALA A 53 1.94 12.32 4.00
CA ALA A 53 1.03 11.23 3.64
C ALA A 53 -0.36 11.73 3.19
N LEU A 54 -0.90 12.77 3.84
CA LEU A 54 -2.19 13.36 3.45
C LEU A 54 -2.09 14.04 2.08
N ILE A 55 -1.03 14.80 1.83
CA ILE A 55 -0.81 15.47 0.55
C ILE A 55 -0.73 14.46 -0.58
N GLU A 56 0.01 13.36 -0.43
CA GLU A 56 0.06 12.29 -1.43
C GLU A 56 -1.33 11.75 -1.79
N VAL A 57 -2.17 11.49 -0.78
CA VAL A 57 -3.56 11.03 -0.99
C VAL A 57 -4.39 12.08 -1.73
N LEU A 58 -4.33 13.35 -1.30
CA LEU A 58 -5.08 14.44 -1.91
C LEU A 58 -4.63 14.73 -3.35
N SER A 59 -3.33 14.60 -3.65
CA SER A 59 -2.78 14.76 -5.00
C SER A 59 -3.35 13.72 -5.96
N ARG A 60 -3.50 12.46 -5.54
CA ARG A 60 -4.14 11.42 -6.38
C ARG A 60 -5.60 11.73 -6.66
N PHE A 61 -6.34 12.17 -5.66
CA PHE A 61 -7.71 12.64 -5.88
C PHE A 61 -7.78 13.85 -6.80
N ALA A 62 -6.83 14.77 -6.71
CA ALA A 62 -6.74 15.94 -7.61
C ALA A 62 -6.43 15.56 -9.07
N LEU A 63 -5.91 14.35 -9.31
CA LEU A 63 -5.74 13.76 -10.63
C LEU A 63 -6.97 12.98 -11.12
N GLY A 64 -8.02 12.87 -10.29
CA GLY A 64 -9.21 12.08 -10.60
C GLY A 64 -9.02 10.57 -10.39
N GLU A 65 -8.01 10.16 -9.63
CA GLU A 65 -7.75 8.75 -9.35
C GLU A 65 -8.54 8.26 -8.14
N SER A 66 -8.87 6.96 -8.11
CA SER A 66 -9.29 6.27 -6.89
C SER A 66 -8.08 5.97 -6.01
N VAL A 67 -8.29 5.96 -4.69
CA VAL A 67 -7.20 5.77 -3.72
C VAL A 67 -7.52 4.61 -2.79
N SER A 68 -6.55 3.70 -2.63
CA SER A 68 -6.61 2.63 -1.63
C SER A 68 -5.63 2.91 -0.50
N ILE A 69 -6.13 2.92 0.75
CA ILE A 69 -5.33 3.12 1.96
C ILE A 69 -5.45 1.88 2.82
N GLY A 70 -4.33 1.35 3.28
CA GLY A 70 -4.29 0.21 4.19
C GLY A 70 -3.12 0.29 5.15
N THR A 71 -3.21 -0.47 6.24
CA THR A 71 -2.05 -0.70 7.09
C THR A 71 -1.19 -1.79 6.47
N PRO A 72 0.13 -1.58 6.35
CA PRO A 72 1.01 -2.63 5.88
C PRO A 72 0.88 -3.83 6.84
N GLU A 73 0.66 -5.02 6.29
CA GLU A 73 0.78 -6.24 7.09
C GLU A 73 2.24 -6.46 7.45
N LEU A 74 2.52 -6.68 8.73
CA LEU A 74 3.88 -6.93 9.21
C LEU A 74 4.47 -8.19 8.56
N LEU A 75 3.64 -9.20 8.28
CA LEU A 75 4.04 -10.49 7.73
C LEU A 75 2.91 -11.08 6.87
N LEU A 76 3.20 -11.34 5.61
CA LEU A 76 2.32 -11.97 4.64
C LEU A 76 2.32 -13.49 4.79
N ASN A 77 1.18 -14.12 4.52
CA ASN A 77 1.16 -15.55 4.22
C ASN A 77 1.60 -15.84 2.77
N THR A 78 1.81 -17.11 2.43
CA THR A 78 2.27 -17.52 1.09
C THR A 78 1.34 -17.03 -0.03
N SER A 79 0.02 -17.06 0.15
CA SER A 79 -0.93 -16.59 -0.86
C SER A 79 -0.87 -15.09 -1.08
N GLN A 80 -0.81 -14.32 0.00
CA GLN A 80 -0.70 -12.86 -0.08
C GLN A 80 0.64 -12.43 -0.70
N ALA A 81 1.74 -13.08 -0.29
CA ALA A 81 3.06 -12.80 -0.85
C ALA A 81 3.15 -13.17 -2.35
N ALA A 82 2.49 -14.25 -2.76
CA ALA A 82 2.48 -14.68 -4.16
C ALA A 82 1.68 -13.70 -5.02
N GLN A 83 0.54 -13.25 -4.49
CA GLN A 83 -0.29 -12.21 -5.11
C GLN A 83 0.48 -10.88 -5.24
N MET A 84 1.15 -10.43 -4.18
CA MET A 84 1.98 -9.22 -4.20
C MET A 84 3.11 -9.31 -5.24
N ALA A 85 3.74 -10.48 -5.36
CA ALA A 85 4.80 -10.74 -6.33
C ALA A 85 4.29 -10.98 -7.76
N GLY A 86 2.97 -11.07 -7.99
CA GLY A 86 2.39 -11.37 -9.30
C GLY A 86 2.71 -12.78 -9.82
N ILE A 87 2.93 -13.76 -8.93
CA ILE A 87 3.32 -15.13 -9.29
C ILE A 87 2.41 -16.20 -8.67
N SER A 88 2.57 -17.46 -9.11
CA SER A 88 1.83 -18.57 -8.51
C SER A 88 2.32 -18.91 -7.10
N ASN A 89 1.39 -19.39 -6.26
CA ASN A 89 1.67 -19.88 -4.91
C ASN A 89 2.74 -20.97 -4.86
N SER A 90 2.70 -21.90 -5.82
CA SER A 90 3.66 -23.00 -5.91
C SER A 90 5.05 -22.49 -6.28
N TYR A 91 5.16 -21.47 -7.13
CA TYR A 91 6.43 -20.87 -7.47
C TYR A 91 7.01 -20.07 -6.30
N LEU A 92 6.21 -19.26 -5.60
CA LEU A 92 6.66 -18.58 -4.38
C LEU A 92 7.17 -19.57 -3.34
N ARG A 93 6.48 -20.70 -3.14
CA ARG A 93 6.93 -21.75 -2.22
C ARG A 93 8.31 -22.28 -2.60
N LYS A 94 8.56 -22.56 -3.89
CA LYS A 94 9.87 -22.99 -4.36
C LYS A 94 10.97 -21.96 -4.05
N LEU A 95 10.68 -20.67 -4.26
CA LEU A 95 11.63 -19.59 -3.97
C LEU A 95 11.93 -19.47 -2.47
N ALA A 96 10.91 -19.64 -1.62
CA ALA A 96 11.09 -19.65 -0.18
C ALA A 96 11.88 -20.88 0.29
N ASP A 97 11.59 -22.06 -0.26
CA ASP A 97 12.28 -23.31 0.08
C ASP A 97 13.74 -23.31 -0.39
N ALA A 98 14.03 -22.64 -1.51
CA ALA A 98 15.38 -22.41 -2.01
C ALA A 98 16.13 -21.29 -1.24
N GLY A 99 15.49 -20.61 -0.29
CA GLY A 99 16.07 -19.49 0.46
C GLY A 99 16.23 -18.20 -0.34
N THR A 100 15.74 -18.14 -1.59
CA THR A 100 15.79 -16.95 -2.44
C THR A 100 14.96 -15.80 -1.89
N ILE A 101 13.79 -16.12 -1.32
CA ILE A 101 12.95 -15.16 -0.60
C ILE A 101 13.01 -15.53 0.89
N PRO A 102 13.57 -14.65 1.75
CA PRO A 102 13.60 -14.88 3.19
C PRO A 102 12.20 -15.13 3.77
N VAL A 103 12.08 -16.20 4.56
CA VAL A 103 10.83 -16.62 5.19
C VAL A 103 11.04 -16.85 6.68
N GLU A 104 10.16 -16.29 7.48
CA GLU A 104 10.03 -16.57 8.91
C GLU A 104 8.96 -17.65 9.12
N TYR A 105 9.04 -18.37 10.23
CA TYR A 105 8.03 -19.36 10.60
C TYR A 105 7.35 -18.96 11.91
N ARG A 106 6.01 -19.04 11.90
CA ARG A 106 5.19 -18.95 13.12
C ARG A 106 4.51 -20.31 13.30
N GLY A 107 5.11 -21.15 14.14
CA GLY A 107 4.79 -22.57 14.17
C GLY A 107 5.17 -23.23 12.84
N THR A 108 4.24 -23.94 12.21
CA THR A 108 4.45 -24.61 10.91
C THR A 108 4.16 -23.70 9.70
N HIS A 109 3.67 -22.47 9.92
CA HIS A 109 3.24 -21.60 8.83
C HIS A 109 4.32 -20.58 8.43
N ARG A 110 4.56 -20.49 7.11
CA ARG A 110 5.43 -19.49 6.48
C ARG A 110 4.87 -18.08 6.67
N ARG A 111 5.74 -17.13 6.96
CA ARG A 111 5.48 -15.71 7.13
C ARG A 111 6.56 -14.92 6.42
N ILE A 112 6.16 -14.07 5.48
CA ILE A 112 7.08 -13.41 4.56
C ILE A 112 6.91 -11.92 4.72
N ARG A 113 8.00 -11.18 4.92
CA ARG A 113 7.94 -9.72 5.00
C ARG A 113 7.65 -9.13 3.61
N PRO A 114 6.77 -8.11 3.49
CA PRO A 114 6.56 -7.42 2.22
C PRO A 114 7.87 -6.88 1.60
N SER A 115 8.79 -6.40 2.43
CA SER A 115 10.11 -5.92 1.98
C SER A 115 10.97 -6.99 1.33
N ALA A 116 10.85 -8.26 1.76
CA ALA A 116 11.56 -9.37 1.13
C ALA A 116 11.03 -9.65 -0.28
N ILE A 117 9.72 -9.48 -0.49
CA ILE A 117 9.11 -9.58 -1.82
C ILE A 117 9.56 -8.43 -2.71
N GLN A 118 9.54 -7.20 -2.19
CA GLN A 118 9.98 -6.03 -2.94
C GLN A 118 11.45 -6.14 -3.38
N ALA A 119 12.35 -6.50 -2.46
CA ALA A 119 13.77 -6.68 -2.78
C ALA A 119 13.99 -7.74 -3.87
N TRP A 120 13.20 -8.82 -3.87
CA TRP A 120 13.25 -9.82 -4.92
C TRP A 120 12.75 -9.30 -6.27
N LEU A 121 11.65 -8.53 -6.30
CA LEU A 121 11.17 -7.88 -7.52
C LEU A 121 12.21 -6.93 -8.11
N ASP A 122 12.82 -6.09 -7.26
CA ASP A 122 13.83 -5.12 -7.67
C ASP A 122 15.06 -5.82 -8.28
N SER A 123 15.47 -6.97 -7.71
CA SER A 123 16.57 -7.79 -8.25
C SER A 123 16.30 -8.33 -9.65
N ARG A 124 15.02 -8.56 -10.01
CA ARG A 124 14.61 -9.03 -11.34
C ARG A 124 14.56 -7.91 -12.36
N SER A 125 14.08 -6.74 -11.97
CA SER A 125 14.03 -5.56 -12.85
C SER A 125 15.43 -5.07 -13.26
N GLY A 126 16.45 -5.35 -12.45
CA GLY A 126 17.85 -5.13 -12.82
C GLY A 126 18.39 -6.08 -13.90
N THR A 127 17.65 -7.12 -14.29
CA THR A 127 18.07 -8.10 -15.31
C THR A 127 17.51 -7.77 -16.72
N GLU A 128 16.62 -6.79 -16.84
CA GLU A 128 16.03 -6.35 -18.13
C GLU A 128 16.69 -5.09 -18.73
N LYS A 129 18.00 -4.89 -18.51
CA LYS A 129 18.77 -3.81 -19.18
C LYS A 129 19.89 -4.36 -20.05
#